data_AF-A0A850BP70-F1
#
_entry.id   AF-A0A850BP70-F1
#
_cell.length_a   1.000
_cell.length_b   1.000
_cell.length_c   1.000
_cell.angle_alpha   90.00
_cell.angle_beta   90.00
_cell.angle_gamma   90.00
#
_symmetry.space_group_name_H-M   'P 1'
#
loop_
_entity.id
_entity.type
_entity.pdbx_description
1 polymer ?
#
loop_
_entity_poly.entity_id
_entity_poly.type
_entity_poly.pdbx_seq_one_letter_code
_entity_poly.pdbx_strand_id
1 'polypeptide(L)'
;MKPLSSRLWTPEARSAAHAALFCLFFAACATSPERVAIDPGSSRDASIDVIAAELEAMSGSILTPHEGSFRSILAGAIDKDAYVCRPTPRAVFGKGVPEGERVIAGSMPHYGFYFGPMHYLVRRRADAWEVFVRVAVEPPPETATLELSDCDLKRELGSDLTCSGTPYALSGSLDACPASGEFRVRASERAVAALLRRWSVEAERYWNRDAEAFGIPVRYDFDFVTIAEANARGLRVDIEMPMSPTCGRTPYFYAMRSGWSLPIVAHEVGHVLGLLDEYEAFSGLVSFYPKTPFPGAEKSRMGISMREHTKILPLHHYLVLRRYFCAEPRQTDPYAHAF
;
A
#
# COMPACT_ATOMS: atom_id res chain seq x y z
N MET A 1 54.17 24.30 8.96
CA MET A 1 55.48 23.92 9.55
C MET A 1 55.40 24.14 11.06
N LYS A 2 55.69 23.10 11.85
CA LYS A 2 55.76 23.11 13.34
C LYS A 2 56.97 23.94 13.82
N PRO A 3 56.99 24.42 15.09
CA PRO A 3 57.48 23.56 16.17
C PRO A 3 56.57 23.49 17.41
N LEU A 4 56.74 22.36 18.10
CA LEU A 4 56.18 21.97 19.39
C LEU A 4 57.00 22.55 20.57
N SER A 5 56.31 22.78 21.70
CA SER A 5 56.83 22.80 23.08
C SER A 5 55.57 22.74 23.97
N SER A 6 55.14 21.68 24.67
CA SER A 6 55.72 20.65 25.56
C SER A 6 56.12 21.17 26.95
N ARG A 7 55.53 20.51 27.99
CA ARG A 7 55.89 20.42 29.44
C ARG A 7 55.10 21.35 30.39
N LEU A 8 54.54 20.96 31.54
CA LEU A 8 54.48 19.76 32.43
C LEU A 8 53.23 19.95 33.36
N TRP A 9 52.31 18.99 33.56
CA TRP A 9 52.17 18.03 34.69
C TRP A 9 52.42 18.62 36.11
N THR A 10 51.39 18.97 36.91
CA THR A 10 50.64 18.21 37.99
C THR A 10 51.47 17.96 39.29
N PRO A 11 50.93 17.63 40.51
CA PRO A 11 49.57 17.25 40.98
C PRO A 11 49.17 17.79 42.41
N GLU A 12 48.14 17.18 43.04
CA GLU A 12 47.74 17.15 44.47
C GLU A 12 46.63 18.13 44.92
N ALA A 13 45.59 17.79 45.69
CA ALA A 13 45.17 16.58 46.44
C ALA A 13 43.63 16.61 46.60
N ARG A 14 42.87 15.56 46.26
CA ARG A 14 42.35 14.47 47.13
C ARG A 14 41.82 14.87 48.52
N SER A 15 40.50 14.83 48.66
CA SER A 15 39.75 14.22 49.78
C SER A 15 38.26 14.17 49.34
N ALA A 16 37.54 13.07 49.06
CA ALA A 16 37.44 11.72 49.62
C ALA A 16 36.73 11.61 50.98
N ALA A 17 35.40 11.74 50.99
CA ALA A 17 34.46 11.06 51.91
C ALA A 17 33.03 11.17 51.32
N HIS A 18 32.55 10.19 50.54
CA HIS A 18 31.76 9.03 50.96
C HIS A 18 30.57 9.34 51.88
N ALA A 19 29.35 9.20 51.33
CA ALA A 19 28.28 8.29 51.75
C ALA A 19 26.91 8.92 51.38
N ALA A 20 26.32 8.53 50.24
CA ALA A 20 25.40 7.40 50.10
C ALA A 20 23.96 7.74 50.53
N LEU A 21 23.07 7.97 49.55
CA LEU A 21 21.73 7.34 49.43
C LEU A 21 20.98 7.96 48.23
N PHE A 22 20.05 7.18 47.67
CA PHE A 22 19.17 7.48 46.52
C PHE A 22 19.70 7.14 45.13
N CYS A 23 20.04 5.86 44.94
CA CYS A 23 19.69 5.18 43.69
C CYS A 23 18.43 4.33 43.96
N LEU A 24 17.26 4.85 43.61
CA LEU A 24 16.02 4.08 43.54
C LEU A 24 15.35 4.33 42.18
N PHE A 25 15.47 3.33 41.33
CA PHE A 25 14.50 2.85 40.34
C PHE A 25 13.64 3.88 39.60
N PHE A 26 14.06 4.21 38.38
CA PHE A 26 13.15 4.31 37.25
C PHE A 26 13.67 3.41 36.11
N ALA A 27 13.54 2.11 36.31
CA ALA A 27 13.38 1.19 35.19
C ALA A 27 11.96 1.42 34.67
N ALA A 28 11.79 2.42 33.79
CA ALA A 28 10.58 2.54 33.01
C ALA A 28 10.56 1.32 32.08
N CYS A 29 9.70 0.35 32.41
CA CYS A 29 9.38 -0.77 31.56
C CYS A 29 8.94 -0.22 30.19
N ALA A 30 9.84 -0.28 29.21
CA ALA A 30 9.45 -0.40 27.83
C ALA A 30 8.78 -1.77 27.70
N THR A 31 7.51 -1.86 28.08
CA THR A 31 6.66 -2.96 27.65
C THR A 31 6.60 -2.86 26.14
N SER A 32 7.35 -3.73 25.45
CA SER A 32 7.05 -4.08 24.07
C SER A 32 5.54 -4.32 24.00
N PRO A 33 4.83 -3.80 22.98
CA PRO A 33 3.42 -4.14 22.82
C PRO A 33 3.32 -5.66 22.80
N GLU A 34 2.63 -6.18 23.80
CA GLU A 34 2.35 -7.59 23.96
C GLU A 34 1.72 -8.04 22.63
N ARG A 35 2.43 -8.87 21.86
CA ARG A 35 1.86 -9.53 20.69
C ARG A 35 0.70 -10.33 21.24
N VAL A 36 -0.52 -9.82 21.08
CA VAL A 36 -1.73 -10.56 21.40
C VAL A 36 -1.69 -11.81 20.52
N ALA A 37 -1.35 -12.93 21.13
CA ALA A 37 -1.52 -14.23 20.53
C ALA A 37 -3.03 -14.44 20.42
N ILE A 38 -3.61 -14.00 19.29
CA ILE A 38 -4.96 -14.39 18.91
C ILE A 38 -4.91 -15.90 18.79
N ASP A 39 -5.63 -16.61 19.66
CA ASP A 39 -5.78 -18.06 19.56
C ASP A 39 -6.30 -18.40 18.14
N PRO A 40 -5.46 -18.97 17.26
CA PRO A 40 -5.84 -19.23 15.87
C PRO A 40 -6.95 -20.28 15.76
N GLY A 41 -7.36 -20.91 16.88
CA GLY A 41 -8.16 -22.13 16.91
C GLY A 41 -9.67 -21.99 17.06
N SER A 42 -10.24 -20.80 17.30
CA SER A 42 -11.70 -20.71 17.59
C SER A 42 -12.60 -20.22 16.44
N SER A 43 -12.03 -19.68 15.36
CA SER A 43 -12.79 -19.38 14.15
C SER A 43 -12.91 -20.66 13.32
N ARG A 44 -14.05 -21.36 13.40
CA ARG A 44 -14.37 -22.42 12.43
C ARG A 44 -14.30 -21.82 11.03
N ASP A 45 -13.40 -22.33 10.20
CA ASP A 45 -13.31 -22.01 8.79
C ASP A 45 -14.70 -22.13 8.13
N ALA A 46 -15.18 -21.03 7.56
CA ALA A 46 -16.40 -21.01 6.78
C ALA A 46 -16.16 -21.54 5.37
N SER A 47 -17.21 -22.11 4.76
CA SER A 47 -17.16 -22.45 3.34
C SER A 47 -17.14 -21.18 2.49
N ILE A 48 -16.58 -21.29 1.28
CA ILE A 48 -16.56 -20.18 0.30
C ILE A 48 -17.97 -19.68 0.01
N ASP A 49 -18.96 -20.57 -0.05
CA ASP A 49 -20.35 -20.19 -0.31
C ASP A 49 -20.96 -19.31 0.79
N VAL A 50 -20.61 -19.57 2.06
CA VAL A 50 -21.06 -18.74 3.20
C VAL A 50 -20.40 -17.38 3.14
N ILE A 51 -19.09 -17.34 2.90
CA ILE A 51 -18.34 -16.07 2.77
C ILE A 51 -18.87 -15.26 1.60
N ALA A 52 -19.05 -15.89 0.44
CA ALA A 52 -19.59 -15.25 -0.76
C ALA A 52 -20.98 -14.67 -0.51
N ALA A 53 -21.89 -15.44 0.09
CA ALA A 53 -23.25 -14.98 0.35
C ALA A 53 -23.29 -13.75 1.27
N GLU A 54 -22.45 -13.69 2.31
CA GLU A 54 -22.36 -12.51 3.17
C GLU A 54 -21.79 -11.30 2.42
N LEU A 55 -20.73 -11.47 1.63
CA LEU A 55 -20.15 -10.37 0.85
C LEU A 55 -21.06 -9.89 -0.29
N GLU A 56 -21.82 -10.79 -0.92
CA GLU A 56 -22.83 -10.45 -1.92
C GLU A 56 -23.94 -9.61 -1.31
N ALA A 57 -24.43 -10.00 -0.13
CA ALA A 57 -25.44 -9.23 0.59
C ALA A 57 -24.97 -7.81 0.93
N MET A 58 -23.68 -7.65 1.24
CA MET A 58 -23.05 -6.33 1.48
C MET A 58 -22.89 -5.52 0.18
N SER A 59 -22.55 -6.19 -0.92
CA SER A 59 -22.29 -5.52 -2.21
C SER A 59 -23.58 -5.05 -2.88
N GLY A 60 -24.69 -5.74 -2.66
CA GLY A 60 -26.00 -5.39 -3.21
C GLY A 60 -26.05 -5.53 -4.74
N SER A 61 -26.84 -4.68 -5.40
CA SER A 61 -27.12 -4.78 -6.84
C SER A 61 -25.92 -4.50 -7.76
N ILE A 62 -24.80 -4.01 -7.22
CA ILE A 62 -23.57 -3.78 -8.01
C ILE A 62 -23.02 -5.07 -8.62
N LEU A 63 -23.33 -6.22 -8.01
CA LEU A 63 -22.88 -7.52 -8.48
C LEU A 63 -23.77 -8.12 -9.54
N THR A 64 -24.94 -7.55 -9.85
CA THR A 64 -25.83 -8.11 -10.87
C THR A 64 -25.41 -7.57 -12.25
N PRO A 65 -25.12 -8.42 -13.26
CA PRO A 65 -25.27 -9.89 -13.36
C PRO A 65 -23.96 -10.70 -13.22
N HIS A 66 -22.99 -10.19 -12.48
CA HIS A 66 -21.63 -10.70 -12.33
C HIS A 66 -21.42 -11.64 -11.10
N GLU A 67 -22.47 -12.17 -10.50
CA GLU A 67 -22.40 -12.99 -9.27
C GLU A 67 -21.50 -14.24 -9.45
N GLY A 68 -21.59 -14.90 -10.60
CA GLY A 68 -20.74 -16.07 -10.90
C GLY A 68 -19.25 -15.72 -10.98
N SER A 69 -18.91 -14.60 -11.62
CA SER A 69 -17.53 -14.07 -11.64
C SER A 69 -17.08 -13.71 -10.23
N PHE A 70 -17.98 -13.14 -9.42
CA PHE A 70 -17.69 -12.78 -8.03
C PHE A 70 -17.21 -13.96 -7.19
N ARG A 71 -17.99 -15.04 -7.20
CA ARG A 71 -17.67 -16.26 -6.46
C ARG A 71 -16.37 -16.89 -6.93
N SER A 72 -16.14 -16.93 -8.25
CA SER A 72 -14.92 -17.47 -8.85
C SER A 72 -13.67 -16.70 -8.42
N ILE A 73 -13.74 -15.36 -8.42
CA ILE A 73 -12.64 -14.49 -8.01
C ILE A 73 -12.35 -14.64 -6.53
N LEU A 74 -13.37 -14.66 -5.67
CA LEU A 74 -13.20 -14.89 -4.24
C LEU A 74 -12.53 -16.24 -3.96
N ALA A 75 -13.02 -17.32 -4.60
CA ALA A 75 -12.45 -18.65 -4.44
C ALA A 75 -10.98 -18.69 -4.87
N GLY A 76 -10.66 -18.14 -6.05
CA GLY A 76 -9.30 -18.07 -6.56
C GLY A 76 -8.37 -17.21 -5.71
N ALA A 77 -8.86 -16.09 -5.15
CA ALA A 77 -8.07 -15.25 -4.27
C ALA A 77 -7.76 -15.95 -2.94
N ILE A 78 -8.72 -16.65 -2.33
CA ILE A 78 -8.50 -17.41 -1.10
C ILE A 78 -7.54 -18.59 -1.32
N ASP A 79 -7.68 -19.31 -2.44
CA ASP A 79 -6.83 -20.46 -2.78
C ASP A 79 -5.35 -20.08 -2.97
N LYS A 80 -5.11 -18.89 -3.54
CA LYS A 80 -3.76 -18.38 -3.82
C LYS A 80 -3.11 -17.65 -2.65
N ASP A 81 -3.84 -17.36 -1.58
CA ASP A 81 -3.35 -16.56 -0.47
C ASP A 81 -2.73 -17.46 0.60
N ALA A 82 -1.49 -17.13 0.98
CA ALA A 82 -0.73 -17.92 1.95
C ALA A 82 -1.33 -17.89 3.38
N TYR A 83 -2.22 -16.93 3.66
CA TYR A 83 -3.01 -16.87 4.90
C TYR A 83 -4.27 -17.74 4.77
N VAL A 84 -4.15 -19.00 5.20
CA VAL A 84 -5.10 -20.08 4.88
C VAL A 84 -6.43 -20.09 5.66
N CYS A 85 -6.59 -19.27 6.69
CA CYS A 85 -7.81 -19.28 7.52
C CYS A 85 -9.00 -18.58 6.84
N ARG A 86 -10.23 -18.98 7.18
CA ARG A 86 -11.46 -18.51 6.51
C ARG A 86 -12.54 -18.05 7.51
N PRO A 87 -12.30 -16.99 8.30
CA PRO A 87 -13.35 -16.41 9.14
C PRO A 87 -14.49 -15.89 8.26
N THR A 88 -15.72 -15.83 8.77
CA THR A 88 -16.81 -15.20 8.02
C THR A 88 -16.62 -13.67 7.94
N PRO A 89 -17.15 -12.98 6.91
CA PRO A 89 -17.16 -11.53 6.86
C PRO A 89 -17.76 -10.88 8.11
N ARG A 90 -18.82 -11.45 8.68
CA ARG A 90 -19.36 -11.03 9.97
C ARG A 90 -18.37 -11.15 11.13
N ALA A 91 -17.53 -12.17 11.15
CA ALA A 91 -16.48 -12.31 12.16
C ALA A 91 -15.34 -11.29 11.98
N VAL A 92 -15.06 -10.89 10.73
CA VAL A 92 -14.02 -9.90 10.40
C VAL A 92 -14.50 -8.47 10.63
N PHE A 93 -15.70 -8.12 10.16
CA PHE A 93 -16.23 -6.74 10.22
C PHE A 93 -17.11 -6.49 11.45
N GLY A 94 -17.47 -7.53 12.20
CA GLY A 94 -18.37 -7.45 13.34
C GLY A 94 -17.76 -6.82 14.59
N LYS A 95 -18.63 -6.67 15.60
CA LYS A 95 -18.24 -6.23 16.94
C LYS A 95 -17.57 -7.36 17.72
N GLY A 96 -16.77 -7.00 18.72
CA GLY A 96 -16.12 -7.98 19.61
C GLY A 96 -14.88 -8.64 19.03
N VAL A 97 -14.37 -8.13 17.91
CA VAL A 97 -13.02 -8.47 17.43
C VAL A 97 -11.99 -7.91 18.41
N PRO A 98 -11.00 -8.70 18.85
CA PRO A 98 -9.96 -8.22 19.75
C PRO A 98 -9.21 -7.01 19.18
N GLU A 99 -9.04 -5.99 20.00
CA GLU A 99 -8.16 -4.86 19.70
C GLU A 99 -6.71 -5.33 19.62
N GLY A 100 -5.92 -4.58 18.85
CA GLY A 100 -4.51 -4.89 18.68
C GLY A 100 -3.93 -4.32 17.41
N GLU A 101 -2.67 -4.65 17.18
CA GLU A 101 -1.91 -4.21 16.02
C GLU A 101 -1.10 -5.39 15.50
N ARG A 102 -1.05 -5.52 14.17
CA ARG A 102 -0.32 -6.58 13.51
C ARG A 102 0.22 -6.12 12.17
N VAL A 103 1.51 -6.37 11.94
CA VAL A 103 2.10 -6.29 10.60
C VAL A 103 1.72 -7.56 9.84
N ILE A 104 1.14 -7.39 8.67
CA ILE A 104 0.86 -8.46 7.72
C ILE A 104 1.98 -8.41 6.68
N ALA A 105 2.69 -9.51 6.52
CA ALA A 105 3.81 -9.64 5.60
C ALA A 105 3.72 -10.94 4.79
N GLY A 106 4.34 -11.00 3.62
CA GLY A 106 4.44 -12.20 2.81
C GLY A 106 4.59 -11.88 1.33
N SER A 107 4.37 -12.89 0.49
CA SER A 107 4.36 -12.72 -0.96
C SER A 107 3.04 -13.18 -1.56
N MET A 108 2.63 -12.53 -2.65
CA MET A 108 1.41 -12.87 -3.37
C MET A 108 1.69 -13.28 -4.82
N PRO A 109 1.22 -14.45 -5.27
CA PRO A 109 1.43 -14.91 -6.64
C PRO A 109 0.59 -14.10 -7.63
N HIS A 110 1.26 -13.25 -8.41
CA HIS A 110 0.71 -12.56 -9.57
C HIS A 110 0.88 -13.42 -10.83
N TYR A 111 -0.25 -13.75 -11.45
CA TYR A 111 -0.33 -14.60 -12.64
C TYR A 111 0.28 -16.01 -12.52
N GLY A 112 0.61 -16.46 -11.31
CA GLY A 112 1.17 -17.80 -11.04
C GLY A 112 2.65 -17.94 -11.37
N PHE A 113 3.34 -16.87 -11.77
CA PHE A 113 4.78 -16.89 -12.06
C PHE A 113 5.54 -15.64 -11.58
N TYR A 114 4.86 -14.53 -11.28
CA TYR A 114 5.45 -13.41 -10.55
C TYR A 114 4.99 -13.44 -9.09
N PHE A 115 5.85 -13.04 -8.17
CA PHE A 115 5.47 -12.85 -6.78
C PHE A 115 5.68 -11.38 -6.43
N GLY A 116 4.74 -10.82 -5.70
CA GLY A 116 4.78 -9.46 -5.21
C GLY A 116 5.01 -9.42 -3.71
N PRO A 117 5.84 -8.50 -3.18
CA PRO A 117 5.84 -8.22 -1.75
C PRO A 117 4.46 -7.74 -1.29
N MET A 118 3.99 -8.31 -0.19
CA MET A 118 2.83 -7.85 0.56
C MET A 118 3.33 -7.46 1.94
N HIS A 119 3.20 -6.19 2.32
CA HIS A 119 3.57 -5.73 3.66
C HIS A 119 2.73 -4.52 4.04
N TYR A 120 2.11 -4.55 5.21
CA TYR A 120 1.27 -3.45 5.71
C TYR A 120 0.95 -3.65 7.19
N LEU A 121 0.48 -2.59 7.84
CA LEU A 121 0.02 -2.64 9.22
C LEU A 121 -1.50 -2.62 9.28
N VAL A 122 -2.05 -3.55 10.06
CA VAL A 122 -3.46 -3.53 10.45
C VAL A 122 -3.54 -3.27 11.94
N ARG A 123 -4.45 -2.39 12.31
CA ARG A 123 -4.75 -2.08 13.70
C ARG A 123 -6.25 -2.09 13.92
N ARG A 124 -6.66 -2.54 15.10
CA ARG A 124 -8.06 -2.57 15.54
C ARG A 124 -8.18 -1.75 16.83
N ARG A 125 -9.04 -0.73 16.83
CA ARG A 125 -9.35 0.13 18.00
C ARG A 125 -10.83 0.52 18.02
N ALA A 126 -11.46 0.49 19.19
CA ALA A 126 -12.80 1.05 19.46
C ALA A 126 -13.83 0.75 18.36
N ASP A 127 -14.01 -0.52 18.01
CA ASP A 127 -14.90 -0.94 16.93
C ASP A 127 -14.56 -0.54 15.46
N ALA A 128 -13.42 0.12 15.21
CA ALA A 128 -12.89 0.39 13.88
C ALA A 128 -11.58 -0.36 13.55
N TRP A 129 -11.38 -0.62 12.26
CA TRP A 129 -10.12 -1.06 11.66
C TRP A 129 -9.34 0.15 11.12
N GLU A 130 -8.03 0.10 11.21
CA GLU A 130 -7.10 1.01 10.54
C GLU A 130 -6.09 0.18 9.74
N VAL A 131 -5.90 0.51 8.47
CA VAL A 131 -4.93 -0.14 7.57
C VAL A 131 -3.95 0.90 7.06
N PHE A 132 -2.67 0.68 7.32
CA PHE A 132 -1.60 1.62 6.97
C PHE A 132 -0.66 1.02 5.95
N VAL A 133 -0.38 1.78 4.89
CA VAL A 133 0.65 1.46 3.89
C VAL A 133 1.52 2.67 3.68
N ARG A 134 2.84 2.51 3.82
CA ARG A 134 3.83 3.51 3.43
C ARG A 134 4.68 3.01 2.28
N VAL A 135 4.57 3.67 1.13
CA VAL A 135 5.41 3.44 -0.04
C VAL A 135 6.50 4.51 -0.07
N ALA A 136 7.76 4.10 0.07
CA ALA A 136 8.88 5.01 -0.11
C ALA A 136 9.42 4.87 -1.54
N VAL A 137 9.55 5.99 -2.23
CA VAL A 137 10.01 6.00 -3.62
C VAL A 137 11.40 6.60 -3.78
N GLU A 138 12.20 6.01 -4.66
CA GLU A 138 13.41 6.65 -5.18
C GLU A 138 13.01 7.61 -6.32
N PRO A 139 13.15 8.94 -6.16
CA PRO A 139 12.78 9.86 -7.22
C PRO A 139 13.72 9.72 -8.43
N PRO A 140 13.24 9.97 -9.67
CA PRO A 140 14.13 10.05 -10.81
C PRO A 140 15.08 11.26 -10.67
N PRO A 141 16.19 11.31 -11.42
CA PRO A 141 17.11 12.45 -11.40
C PRO A 141 16.37 13.77 -11.71
N GLU A 142 16.79 14.88 -11.09
CA GLU A 142 16.13 16.19 -11.30
C GLU A 142 16.18 16.71 -12.74
N THR A 143 17.03 16.14 -13.59
CA THR A 143 17.10 16.42 -15.02
C THR A 143 16.00 15.73 -15.82
N ALA A 144 15.29 14.76 -15.22
CA ALA A 144 14.18 14.06 -15.84
C ALA A 144 12.92 14.94 -15.92
N THR A 145 12.05 14.58 -16.86
CA THR A 145 10.70 15.15 -17.00
C THR A 145 9.69 14.10 -16.58
N LEU A 146 8.89 14.41 -15.56
CA LEU A 146 7.76 13.59 -15.16
C LEU A 146 6.63 13.76 -16.17
N GLU A 147 6.16 12.67 -16.73
CA GLU A 147 4.82 12.58 -17.31
C GLU A 147 3.80 12.45 -16.19
N LEU A 148 2.71 13.21 -16.26
CA LEU A 148 1.62 13.23 -15.27
C LEU A 148 0.33 12.71 -15.91
N SER A 149 -0.67 12.38 -15.10
CA SER A 149 -1.96 11.89 -15.58
C SER A 149 -2.94 12.99 -16.03
N ASP A 150 -2.72 14.23 -15.58
CA ASP A 150 -3.66 15.35 -15.70
C ASP A 150 -3.05 16.69 -15.26
N CYS A 151 -3.91 17.70 -15.10
CA CYS A 151 -3.57 19.07 -14.74
C CYS A 151 -3.74 19.46 -13.28
N ASP A 152 -4.07 18.55 -12.37
CA ASP A 152 -4.53 18.94 -11.04
C ASP A 152 -3.41 19.56 -10.19
N LEU A 153 -2.15 19.25 -10.51
CA LEU A 153 -0.99 19.86 -9.86
C LEU A 153 -0.70 21.30 -10.37
N LYS A 154 -1.42 21.80 -11.37
CA LYS A 154 -1.18 23.14 -11.96
C LYS A 154 -1.34 24.27 -10.95
N ARG A 155 -2.26 24.15 -10.00
CA ARG A 155 -2.42 25.15 -8.92
C ARG A 155 -1.18 25.24 -8.03
N GLU A 156 -0.51 24.12 -7.79
CA GLU A 156 0.65 24.04 -6.92
C GLU A 156 1.95 24.33 -7.66
N LEU A 157 2.09 23.90 -8.92
CA LEU A 157 3.33 24.00 -9.70
C LEU A 157 3.35 25.17 -10.69
N GLY A 158 2.20 25.83 -10.92
CA GLY A 158 2.12 27.04 -11.73
C GLY A 158 2.61 26.84 -13.17
N SER A 159 3.52 27.71 -13.61
CA SER A 159 4.09 27.70 -14.97
C SER A 159 5.07 26.57 -15.23
N ASP A 160 5.53 25.87 -14.19
CA ASP A 160 6.50 24.77 -14.34
C ASP A 160 5.86 23.53 -14.97
N LEU A 161 4.53 23.44 -14.93
CA LEU A 161 3.75 22.33 -15.43
C LEU A 161 3.11 22.68 -16.79
N THR A 162 3.58 21.99 -17.84
CA THR A 162 2.95 21.98 -19.15
C THR A 162 1.66 21.17 -19.07
N CYS A 163 0.53 21.80 -19.39
CA CYS A 163 -0.78 21.16 -19.27
C CYS A 163 -1.72 21.47 -20.42
N SER A 164 -2.02 20.45 -21.22
CA SER A 164 -2.98 20.55 -22.32
C SER A 164 -3.60 19.19 -22.65
N GLY A 165 -4.86 19.19 -23.09
CA GLY A 165 -5.59 17.98 -23.48
C GLY A 165 -6.55 17.44 -22.41
N THR A 166 -6.97 16.20 -22.58
CA THR A 166 -7.95 15.52 -21.72
C THR A 166 -7.22 14.65 -20.69
N PRO A 167 -7.51 14.78 -19.37
CA PRO A 167 -6.98 13.89 -18.33
C PRO A 167 -7.12 12.41 -18.70
N TYR A 168 -6.13 11.60 -18.33
CA TYR A 168 -6.09 10.18 -18.73
C TYR A 168 -7.33 9.42 -18.28
N ALA A 169 -7.79 9.67 -17.05
CA ALA A 169 -8.98 9.05 -16.48
C ALA A 169 -10.29 9.39 -17.22
N LEU A 170 -10.31 10.50 -17.97
CA LEU A 170 -11.47 10.98 -18.75
C LEU A 170 -11.34 10.71 -20.25
N SER A 171 -10.24 10.09 -20.70
CA SER A 171 -9.97 9.86 -22.12
C SER A 171 -10.91 8.84 -22.79
N GLY A 172 -11.61 8.02 -22.00
CA GLY A 172 -12.39 6.89 -22.49
C GLY A 172 -11.56 5.71 -23.02
N SER A 173 -10.23 5.81 -23.03
CA SER A 173 -9.33 4.73 -23.43
C SER A 173 -9.14 3.70 -22.31
N LEU A 174 -8.74 2.49 -22.72
CA LEU A 174 -8.23 1.45 -21.82
C LEU A 174 -6.71 1.52 -21.67
N ASP A 175 -6.06 2.47 -22.34
CA ASP A 175 -4.62 2.73 -22.23
C ASP A 175 -4.29 3.38 -20.88
N ALA A 176 -3.15 3.05 -20.30
CA ALA A 176 -2.64 3.71 -19.09
C ALA A 176 -2.16 5.13 -19.42
N CYS A 177 -1.70 5.31 -20.67
CA CYS A 177 -1.18 6.54 -21.24
C CYS A 177 -1.90 6.90 -22.53
N PRO A 178 -3.18 7.25 -22.53
CA PRO A 178 -3.85 7.68 -23.76
C PRO A 178 -3.10 8.88 -24.38
N ALA A 179 -3.00 8.92 -25.70
CA ALA A 179 -2.47 10.08 -26.44
C ALA A 179 -3.49 11.25 -26.45
N SER A 180 -3.92 11.64 -25.26
CA SER A 180 -5.05 12.54 -24.99
C SER A 180 -4.61 13.96 -24.63
N GLY A 181 -3.31 14.18 -24.43
CA GLY A 181 -2.76 15.46 -24.03
C GLY A 181 -1.27 15.41 -23.72
N GLU A 182 -0.76 16.55 -23.25
CA GLU A 182 0.59 16.71 -22.70
C GLU A 182 0.50 17.28 -21.29
N PHE A 183 0.95 16.47 -20.33
CA PHE A 183 0.95 16.75 -18.89
C PHE A 183 2.36 16.45 -18.37
N ARG A 184 3.20 17.48 -18.25
CA ARG A 184 4.62 17.29 -17.98
C ARG A 184 5.19 18.35 -17.06
N VAL A 185 6.11 17.95 -16.20
CA VAL A 185 6.85 18.84 -15.30
C VAL A 185 8.25 18.30 -15.07
N ARG A 186 9.23 19.18 -14.79
CA ARG A 186 10.56 18.73 -14.38
C ARG A 186 10.49 18.00 -13.03
N ALA A 187 11.27 16.94 -12.85
CA ALA A 187 11.36 16.14 -11.63
C ALA A 187 12.08 16.86 -10.47
N SER A 188 11.75 18.12 -10.22
CA SER A 188 12.23 18.85 -9.04
C SER A 188 11.70 18.24 -7.75
N GLU A 189 12.41 18.43 -6.64
CA GLU A 189 11.94 18.01 -5.30
C GLU A 189 10.51 18.47 -5.01
N ARG A 190 10.18 19.72 -5.38
CA ARG A 190 8.83 20.28 -5.22
C ARG A 190 7.77 19.50 -6.02
N ALA A 191 8.06 19.18 -7.28
CA ALA A 191 7.13 18.46 -8.15
C ALA A 191 6.90 17.02 -7.68
N VAL A 192 7.98 16.33 -7.29
CA VAL A 192 7.91 14.98 -6.71
C VAL A 192 7.10 15.00 -5.41
N ALA A 193 7.41 15.91 -4.49
CA ALA A 193 6.70 16.00 -3.22
C ALA A 193 5.21 16.33 -3.41
N ALA A 194 4.87 17.19 -4.38
CA ALA A 194 3.49 17.51 -4.72
C ALA A 194 2.73 16.28 -5.25
N LEU A 195 3.37 15.53 -6.15
CA LEU A 195 2.81 14.30 -6.71
C LEU A 195 2.57 13.24 -5.63
N LEU A 196 3.57 12.98 -4.79
CA LEU A 196 3.46 11.99 -3.72
C LEU A 196 2.39 12.35 -2.70
N ARG A 197 2.30 13.62 -2.27
CA ARG A 197 1.20 14.09 -1.42
C ARG A 197 -0.17 13.84 -2.04
N ARG A 198 -0.31 14.10 -3.35
CA ARG A 198 -1.56 13.86 -4.06
C ARG A 198 -1.88 12.36 -4.10
N TRP A 199 -0.90 11.51 -4.38
CA TRP A 199 -1.07 10.06 -4.33
C TRP A 199 -1.54 9.58 -2.95
N SER A 200 -0.93 10.05 -1.87
CA SER A 200 -1.35 9.73 -0.48
C SER A 200 -2.82 10.06 -0.27
N VAL A 201 -3.21 11.32 -0.52
CA VAL A 201 -4.57 11.81 -0.25
C VAL A 201 -5.62 11.11 -1.11
N GLU A 202 -5.34 10.95 -2.40
CA GLU A 202 -6.35 10.50 -3.35
C GLU A 202 -6.47 8.98 -3.36
N ALA A 203 -5.38 8.22 -3.31
CA ALA A 203 -5.46 6.75 -3.19
C ALA A 203 -6.18 6.34 -1.91
N GLU A 204 -5.89 7.02 -0.80
CA GLU A 204 -6.61 6.85 0.47
C GLU A 204 -8.12 7.13 0.28
N ARG A 205 -8.46 8.24 -0.37
CA ARG A 205 -9.86 8.64 -0.60
C ARG A 205 -10.63 7.57 -1.39
N TYR A 206 -10.02 6.94 -2.39
CA TYR A 206 -10.67 5.87 -3.16
C TYR A 206 -11.11 4.71 -2.27
N TRP A 207 -10.21 4.23 -1.41
CA TRP A 207 -10.47 3.10 -0.53
C TRP A 207 -11.45 3.44 0.60
N ASN A 208 -11.28 4.61 1.22
CA ASN A 208 -12.16 5.07 2.30
C ASN A 208 -13.59 5.35 1.81
N ARG A 209 -13.74 5.97 0.63
CA ARG A 209 -15.05 6.21 0.00
C ARG A 209 -15.85 4.93 -0.15
N ASP A 210 -15.23 3.87 -0.67
CA ASP A 210 -15.96 2.63 -0.94
C ASP A 210 -16.17 1.80 0.32
N ALA A 211 -15.22 1.79 1.27
CA ALA A 211 -15.45 1.21 2.59
C ALA A 211 -16.65 1.84 3.30
N GLU A 212 -16.76 3.18 3.28
CA GLU A 212 -17.89 3.92 3.84
C GLU A 212 -19.20 3.58 3.11
N ALA A 213 -19.17 3.55 1.77
CA ALA A 213 -20.35 3.23 0.96
C ALA A 213 -20.93 1.82 1.26
N PHE A 214 -20.07 0.88 1.65
CA PHE A 214 -20.48 -0.48 2.05
C PHE A 214 -20.68 -0.65 3.57
N GLY A 215 -20.54 0.42 4.36
CA GLY A 215 -20.70 0.38 5.82
C GLY A 215 -19.64 -0.48 6.53
N ILE A 216 -18.45 -0.62 5.94
CA ILE A 216 -17.35 -1.40 6.50
C ILE A 216 -16.56 -0.49 7.45
N PRO A 217 -16.39 -0.85 8.73
CA PRO A 217 -15.77 0.02 9.73
C PRO A 217 -14.24 -0.02 9.61
N VAL A 218 -13.69 0.43 8.47
CA VAL A 218 -12.26 0.49 8.20
C VAL A 218 -11.86 1.86 7.68
N ARG A 219 -10.72 2.36 8.17
CA ARG A 219 -10.02 3.53 7.64
C ARG A 219 -8.69 3.10 7.07
N TYR A 220 -8.41 3.51 5.85
CA TYR A 220 -7.13 3.40 5.20
C TYR A 220 -6.33 4.69 5.42
N ASP A 221 -5.02 4.54 5.56
CA ASP A 221 -4.04 5.62 5.70
C ASP A 221 -2.85 5.24 4.80
N PHE A 222 -2.76 5.92 3.65
CA PHE A 222 -1.73 5.64 2.65
C PHE A 222 -0.77 6.81 2.55
N ASP A 223 0.52 6.51 2.64
CA ASP A 223 1.56 7.51 2.67
C ASP A 223 2.62 7.21 1.61
N PHE A 224 2.73 8.08 0.62
CA PHE A 224 3.80 8.05 -0.37
C PHE A 224 4.81 9.12 0.00
N VAL A 225 6.06 8.71 0.20
CA VAL A 225 7.17 9.59 0.59
C VAL A 225 8.40 9.26 -0.23
N THR A 226 9.40 10.13 -0.24
CA THR A 226 10.71 9.75 -0.78
C THR A 226 11.47 8.85 0.20
N ILE A 227 12.35 7.98 -0.28
CA ILE A 227 13.25 7.19 0.58
C ILE A 227 14.08 8.09 1.50
N ALA A 228 14.58 9.22 0.97
CA ALA A 228 15.32 10.20 1.76
C ALA A 228 14.48 10.79 2.91
N GLU A 229 13.21 11.14 2.64
CA GLU A 229 12.29 11.63 3.66
C GLU A 229 11.96 10.56 4.71
N ALA A 230 11.68 9.32 4.28
CA ALA A 230 11.40 8.21 5.18
C ALA A 230 12.55 7.98 6.17
N ASN A 231 13.78 7.95 5.65
CA ASN A 231 15.01 7.82 6.43
C ASN A 231 15.22 9.00 7.39
N ALA A 232 15.07 10.24 6.92
CA ALA A 232 15.24 11.43 7.74
C ALA A 232 14.24 11.48 8.91
N ARG A 233 13.04 10.94 8.73
CA ARG A 233 11.96 10.93 9.72
C ARG A 233 11.88 9.63 10.53
N GLY A 234 12.68 8.62 10.22
CA GLY A 234 12.63 7.30 10.86
C GLY A 234 11.27 6.59 10.70
N LEU A 235 10.66 6.70 9.52
CA LEU A 235 9.35 6.13 9.24
C LEU A 235 9.45 4.62 8.97
N ARG A 236 8.45 3.85 9.41
CA ARG A 236 8.25 2.47 8.89
C ARG A 236 7.90 2.57 7.41
N VAL A 237 8.67 1.90 6.57
CA VAL A 237 8.37 1.70 5.15
C VAL A 237 7.79 0.31 4.98
N ASP A 238 6.73 0.21 4.19
CA ASP A 238 6.12 -1.06 3.83
C ASP A 238 6.57 -1.57 2.47
N ILE A 239 7.09 -0.68 1.61
CA ILE A 239 7.77 -1.08 0.39
C ILE A 239 8.65 0.07 -0.12
N GLU A 240 9.87 -0.25 -0.54
CA GLU A 240 10.73 0.65 -1.30
C GLU A 240 10.71 0.31 -2.79
N MET A 241 10.53 1.30 -3.66
CA MET A 241 10.63 1.10 -5.11
C MET A 241 11.01 2.37 -5.86
N PRO A 242 11.64 2.29 -7.03
CA PRO A 242 11.92 3.49 -7.81
C PRO A 242 10.63 4.15 -8.34
N MET A 243 10.69 5.45 -8.58
CA MET A 243 9.71 6.17 -9.39
C MET A 243 10.23 6.32 -10.81
N SER A 244 9.48 5.79 -11.76
CA SER A 244 9.68 6.07 -13.16
C SER A 244 8.95 7.35 -13.59
N PRO A 245 9.58 8.22 -14.39
CA PRO A 245 9.04 9.51 -14.80
C PRO A 245 8.03 9.41 -15.97
N THR A 246 7.43 8.24 -16.21
CA THR A 246 6.55 7.98 -17.37
C THR A 246 5.19 7.48 -16.90
N CYS A 247 4.19 7.42 -17.78
CA CYS A 247 2.85 6.93 -17.44
C CYS A 247 2.62 5.42 -17.73
N GLY A 248 3.60 4.72 -18.33
CA GLY A 248 3.41 3.39 -18.91
C GLY A 248 3.32 2.25 -17.90
N ARG A 249 3.15 1.00 -18.37
CA ARG A 249 3.13 -0.18 -17.49
C ARG A 249 4.55 -0.56 -17.06
N THR A 250 4.71 -1.07 -15.84
CA THR A 250 5.92 -1.76 -15.36
C THR A 250 5.63 -3.25 -15.20
N PRO A 251 6.66 -4.11 -15.16
CA PRO A 251 6.53 -5.34 -14.38
C PRO A 251 6.07 -4.99 -12.96
N TYR A 252 5.20 -5.82 -12.37
CA TYR A 252 4.66 -5.59 -11.01
C TYR A 252 5.79 -5.30 -10.01
N PHE A 253 5.57 -4.32 -9.14
CA PHE A 253 6.50 -3.90 -8.07
C PHE A 253 7.88 -3.42 -8.54
N TYR A 254 8.10 -3.23 -9.84
CA TYR A 254 9.38 -2.75 -10.34
C TYR A 254 9.57 -1.24 -10.12
N ALA A 255 8.50 -0.44 -10.29
CA ALA A 255 8.52 1.00 -10.04
C ALA A 255 7.09 1.56 -9.91
N MET A 256 6.92 2.61 -9.11
CA MET A 256 5.76 3.52 -9.26
C MET A 256 5.97 4.39 -10.49
N ARG A 257 4.90 4.80 -11.18
CA ARG A 257 5.01 5.63 -12.39
C ARG A 257 4.33 6.97 -12.19
N SER A 258 5.03 8.06 -12.48
CA SER A 258 4.55 9.42 -12.22
C SER A 258 3.26 9.78 -12.96
N GLY A 259 3.02 9.13 -14.11
CA GLY A 259 1.88 9.42 -14.96
C GLY A 259 0.70 8.47 -14.79
N TRP A 260 0.73 7.60 -13.77
CA TRP A 260 -0.45 6.82 -13.42
C TRP A 260 -1.58 7.71 -12.93
N SER A 261 -2.79 7.42 -13.42
CA SER A 261 -4.00 8.03 -12.88
C SER A 261 -4.23 7.56 -11.44
N LEU A 262 -4.95 8.36 -10.66
CA LEU A 262 -5.24 8.05 -9.26
C LEU A 262 -5.91 6.69 -9.04
N PRO A 263 -6.86 6.24 -9.90
CA PRO A 263 -7.37 4.86 -9.83
C PRO A 263 -6.28 3.80 -9.95
N ILE A 264 -5.30 3.99 -10.84
CA ILE A 264 -4.17 3.06 -10.99
C ILE A 264 -3.28 3.11 -9.75
N VAL A 265 -3.02 4.29 -9.17
CA VAL A 265 -2.26 4.36 -7.92
C VAL A 265 -2.97 3.59 -6.79
N ALA A 266 -4.30 3.71 -6.68
CA ALA A 266 -5.09 2.97 -5.70
C ALA A 266 -5.11 1.44 -5.96
N HIS A 267 -5.09 1.02 -7.24
CA HIS A 267 -4.92 -0.37 -7.70
C HIS A 267 -3.59 -0.94 -7.19
N GLU A 268 -2.49 -0.22 -7.41
CA GLU A 268 -1.15 -0.67 -7.05
C GLU A 268 -0.95 -0.76 -5.54
N VAL A 269 -1.59 0.12 -4.75
CA VAL A 269 -1.65 -0.06 -3.28
C VAL A 269 -2.38 -1.35 -2.91
N GLY A 270 -3.41 -1.74 -3.66
CA GLY A 270 -4.06 -3.04 -3.51
C GLY A 270 -3.10 -4.22 -3.64
N HIS A 271 -2.10 -4.12 -4.51
CA HIS A 271 -1.06 -5.14 -4.63
C HIS A 271 -0.13 -5.20 -3.42
N VAL A 272 0.24 -4.06 -2.83
CA VAL A 272 0.98 -4.00 -1.55
C VAL A 272 0.17 -4.61 -0.41
N LEU A 273 -1.17 -4.46 -0.46
CA LEU A 273 -2.12 -5.13 0.43
C LEU A 273 -2.35 -6.61 0.09
N GLY A 274 -1.67 -7.14 -0.93
CA GLY A 274 -1.75 -8.53 -1.36
C GLY A 274 -3.03 -8.91 -2.10
N LEU A 275 -3.63 -7.98 -2.82
CA LEU A 275 -4.72 -8.26 -3.75
C LEU A 275 -4.17 -8.53 -5.16
N LEU A 276 -4.87 -9.37 -5.92
CA LEU A 276 -4.50 -9.75 -7.27
C LEU A 276 -5.37 -9.01 -8.31
N ASP A 277 -4.89 -8.80 -9.53
CA ASP A 277 -5.58 -8.04 -10.60
C ASP A 277 -6.99 -8.51 -10.97
N GLU A 278 -7.43 -9.68 -10.51
CA GLU A 278 -8.75 -10.22 -10.79
C GLU A 278 -9.91 -9.27 -10.39
N TYR A 279 -9.68 -8.22 -9.60
CA TYR A 279 -10.68 -7.17 -9.37
C TYR A 279 -11.00 -6.31 -10.60
N GLU A 280 -10.12 -6.27 -11.60
CA GLU A 280 -10.37 -5.64 -12.89
C GLU A 280 -11.57 -6.29 -13.61
N ALA A 281 -11.81 -7.59 -13.38
CA ALA A 281 -12.91 -8.33 -14.01
C ALA A 281 -14.30 -7.83 -13.57
N PHE A 282 -14.42 -7.12 -12.44
CA PHE A 282 -15.68 -6.48 -12.01
C PHE A 282 -15.91 -5.11 -12.64
N SER A 283 -14.91 -4.54 -13.33
CA SER A 283 -15.01 -3.23 -13.96
C SER A 283 -15.52 -3.26 -15.41
N GLY A 284 -16.09 -4.39 -15.84
CA GLY A 284 -16.62 -4.56 -17.21
C GLY A 284 -15.54 -4.63 -18.29
N LEU A 285 -14.29 -4.85 -17.89
CA LEU A 285 -13.16 -5.02 -18.79
C LEU A 285 -13.08 -6.46 -19.26
N VAL A 286 -13.42 -6.65 -20.54
CA VAL A 286 -13.18 -7.77 -21.44
C VAL A 286 -12.66 -9.08 -20.82
N SER A 287 -13.35 -10.19 -21.13
CA SER A 287 -12.97 -11.58 -20.83
C SER A 287 -11.60 -12.04 -21.37
N PHE A 288 -10.87 -11.18 -22.09
CA PHE A 288 -9.58 -11.44 -22.72
C PHE A 288 -8.67 -10.22 -22.57
N TYR A 289 -8.16 -10.03 -21.36
CA TYR A 289 -7.03 -9.13 -21.12
C TYR A 289 -5.73 -9.97 -21.16
N PRO A 290 -4.73 -9.64 -21.99
CA PRO A 290 -3.48 -10.40 -22.01
C PRO A 290 -2.70 -10.15 -20.70
N LYS A 291 -2.78 -11.13 -19.80
CA LYS A 291 -2.20 -11.21 -18.46
C LYS A 291 -0.68 -11.51 -18.45
N THR A 292 0.06 -11.11 -19.48
CA THR A 292 1.48 -11.48 -19.62
C THR A 292 2.38 -10.25 -19.71
N PRO A 293 3.51 -10.21 -18.97
CA PRO A 293 4.58 -9.29 -19.28
C PRO A 293 5.19 -9.73 -20.62
N PHE A 294 4.98 -8.93 -21.66
CA PHE A 294 5.64 -9.11 -22.94
C PHE A 294 6.89 -8.21 -23.01
N PRO A 295 7.97 -8.63 -23.70
CA PRO A 295 9.10 -7.76 -24.00
C PRO A 295 8.61 -6.46 -24.67
N GLY A 296 8.93 -5.29 -24.10
CA GLY A 296 8.39 -4.00 -24.55
C GLY A 296 7.28 -3.42 -23.66
N ALA A 297 6.86 -4.12 -22.60
CA ALA A 297 5.89 -3.61 -21.61
C ALA A 297 6.36 -2.29 -20.97
N GLU A 298 7.67 -2.08 -20.80
CA GLU A 298 8.28 -0.85 -20.30
C GLU A 298 8.12 0.36 -21.23
N LYS A 299 7.78 0.10 -22.51
CA LYS A 299 7.42 1.09 -23.54
C LYS A 299 5.93 1.06 -23.88
N SER A 300 5.18 0.13 -23.27
CA SER A 300 3.78 -0.10 -23.58
C SER A 300 2.90 0.95 -22.93
N ARG A 301 2.01 1.54 -23.75
CA ARG A 301 0.94 2.43 -23.32
C ARG A 301 -0.34 1.67 -22.94
N MET A 302 -0.38 0.34 -23.12
CA MET A 302 -1.53 -0.51 -22.78
C MET A 302 -1.79 -0.46 -21.26
N GLY A 303 -3.04 -0.24 -20.86
CA GLY A 303 -3.38 0.11 -19.48
C GLY A 303 -4.09 -0.95 -18.67
N ILE A 304 -3.82 -0.91 -17.37
CA ILE A 304 -4.77 -1.25 -16.31
C ILE A 304 -5.93 -0.28 -16.48
N SER A 305 -7.10 -0.74 -16.94
CA SER A 305 -8.24 0.15 -17.23
C SER A 305 -9.05 0.48 -15.98
N MET A 306 -8.36 0.92 -14.94
CA MET A 306 -9.00 1.48 -13.75
C MET A 306 -9.57 2.86 -14.07
N ARG A 307 -10.89 3.00 -13.93
CA ARG A 307 -11.61 4.27 -14.13
C ARG A 307 -11.92 4.91 -12.76
N GLU A 308 -12.25 6.20 -12.74
CA GLU A 308 -12.55 6.90 -11.48
C GLU A 308 -13.76 6.33 -10.72
N HIS A 309 -14.66 5.67 -11.44
CA HIS A 309 -15.82 5.00 -10.87
C HIS A 309 -15.58 3.52 -10.56
N THR A 310 -14.38 2.97 -10.78
CA THR A 310 -14.06 1.62 -10.32
C THR A 310 -14.23 1.56 -8.81
N LYS A 311 -14.86 0.47 -8.33
CA LYS A 311 -15.26 0.30 -6.94
C LYS A 311 -14.41 -0.75 -6.25
N ILE A 312 -13.94 -0.43 -5.04
CA ILE A 312 -13.36 -1.39 -4.12
C ILE A 312 -14.50 -2.11 -3.39
N LEU A 313 -14.84 -3.31 -3.85
CA LEU A 313 -15.91 -4.14 -3.28
C LEU A 313 -15.59 -4.68 -1.87
N PRO A 314 -16.62 -5.06 -1.07
CA PRO A 314 -16.46 -5.71 0.25
C PRO A 314 -15.47 -6.88 0.28
N LEU A 315 -15.37 -7.65 -0.80
CA LEU A 315 -14.44 -8.78 -0.91
C LEU A 315 -12.98 -8.35 -0.69
N HIS A 316 -12.58 -7.17 -1.18
CA HIS A 316 -11.21 -6.68 -1.07
C HIS A 316 -10.85 -6.35 0.37
N HIS A 317 -11.74 -5.62 1.04
CA HIS A 317 -11.60 -5.30 2.46
C HIS A 317 -11.56 -6.57 3.32
N TYR A 318 -12.36 -7.58 2.96
CA TYR A 318 -12.35 -8.88 3.64
C TYR A 318 -11.02 -9.61 3.47
N LEU A 319 -10.48 -9.68 2.24
CA LEU A 319 -9.19 -10.31 1.97
C LEU A 319 -8.04 -9.63 2.72
N VAL A 320 -8.07 -8.30 2.86
CA VAL A 320 -7.09 -7.55 3.64
C VAL A 320 -7.22 -7.85 5.13
N LEU A 321 -8.42 -7.67 5.70
CA LEU A 321 -8.62 -7.72 7.16
C LEU A 321 -8.65 -9.16 7.72
N ARG A 322 -9.03 -10.17 6.94
CA ARG A 322 -9.05 -11.57 7.42
C ARG A 322 -7.67 -12.05 7.87
N ARG A 323 -6.59 -11.50 7.28
CA ARG A 323 -5.21 -11.90 7.59
C ARG A 323 -4.80 -11.54 9.00
N TYR A 324 -5.46 -10.56 9.62
CA TYR A 324 -5.30 -10.25 11.04
C TYR A 324 -5.55 -11.45 11.95
N PHE A 325 -6.46 -12.35 11.56
CA PHE A 325 -6.86 -13.54 12.33
C PHE A 325 -6.04 -14.79 11.96
N CYS A 326 -5.50 -14.85 10.75
CA CYS A 326 -4.84 -16.03 10.24
C CYS A 326 -3.41 -16.15 10.79
N ALA A 327 -2.92 -17.36 11.04
CA ALA A 327 -1.51 -17.57 11.36
C ALA A 327 -0.61 -17.06 10.22
N GLU A 328 0.59 -16.57 10.56
CA GLU A 328 1.60 -16.21 9.55
C GLU A 328 1.95 -17.43 8.68
N PRO A 329 2.12 -17.25 7.37
CA PRO A 329 2.50 -18.35 6.49
C PRO A 329 3.88 -18.90 6.87
N ARG A 330 4.06 -20.21 6.75
CA ARG A 330 5.33 -20.89 7.08
C ARG A 330 6.44 -20.65 6.07
N GLN A 331 6.12 -20.16 4.87
CA GLN A 331 7.11 -19.90 3.84
C GLN A 331 7.80 -18.56 4.08
N THR A 332 9.12 -18.55 3.90
CA THR A 332 9.94 -17.35 3.95
C THR A 332 9.53 -16.40 2.82
N ASP A 333 9.30 -15.14 3.14
CA ASP A 333 9.06 -14.11 2.15
C ASP A 333 10.34 -13.88 1.33
N PRO A 334 10.37 -14.20 0.01
CA PRO A 334 11.56 -13.99 -0.81
C PRO A 334 11.88 -12.49 -0.99
N TYR A 335 10.94 -11.60 -0.66
CA TYR A 335 11.09 -10.16 -0.75
C TYR A 335 11.39 -9.50 0.60
N ALA A 336 11.82 -10.24 1.63
CA ALA A 336 12.18 -9.66 2.94
C ALA A 336 13.22 -8.52 2.89
N HIS A 337 13.93 -8.35 1.76
CA HIS A 337 14.91 -7.29 1.49
C HIS A 337 14.32 -6.03 0.85
N ALA A 338 13.05 -6.04 0.44
CA ALA A 338 12.35 -4.93 -0.20
C ALA A 338 11.64 -3.99 0.80
N PHE A 339 11.84 -4.24 2.10
CA PHE A 339 11.19 -3.59 3.24
C PHE A 339 12.23 -2.96 4.16
#